data_AF-A0A2D5F752-F1
#
_entry.id   AF-A0A2D5F752-F1
#
_cell.length_a   1.000
_cell.length_b   1.000
_cell.length_c   1.000
_cell.angle_alpha   90.00
_cell.angle_beta   90.00
_cell.angle_gamma   90.00
#
_symmetry.space_group_name_H-M   'P 1'
#
loop_
_entity.id
_entity.type
_entity.pdbx_description
1 polymer ?
#
loop_
_entity_poly.entity_id
_entity_poly.type
_entity_poly.pdbx_seq_one_letter_code
_entity_poly.pdbx_strand_id
1 'polypeptide(L)' 'MNGHQETFYLVWRRDGAAPTKPHASIETARDEACRLAELNPGMEFIVLKALSGHTLPEQRIYQTNYGKQKNG' A
#
# COMPACT_ATOMS: atom_id res chain seq x y z
N MET A 1 -18.54 8.09 -3.03
CA MET A 1 -17.32 8.08 -3.86
C MET A 1 -16.93 6.63 -4.04
N ASN A 2 -17.10 6.07 -5.23
CA ASN A 2 -16.73 4.69 -5.51
C ASN A 2 -15.20 4.63 -5.54
N GLY A 3 -14.61 3.98 -4.54
CA GLY A 3 -13.18 3.74 -4.48
C GLY A 3 -12.79 2.77 -5.59
N HIS A 4 -12.54 3.29 -6.78
CA HIS A 4 -11.92 2.53 -7.84
C HIS A 4 -10.51 2.18 -7.37
N GLN A 5 -10.33 0.96 -6.85
CA GLN A 5 -9.01 0.37 -6.76
C GLN A 5 -8.56 0.15 -8.20
N GLU A 6 -7.79 1.09 -8.76
CA GLU A 6 -7.00 0.78 -9.93
C GLU A 6 -6.15 -0.44 -9.56
N THR A 7 -6.32 -1.52 -10.33
CA THR A 7 -5.53 -2.72 -10.09
C THR A 7 -4.07 -2.38 -10.30
N PHE A 8 -3.27 -2.50 -9.25
CA PHE A 8 -1.83 -2.31 -9.33
C PHE A 8 -1.10 -3.60 -8.97
N TYR A 9 0.10 -3.73 -9.53
CA TYR A 9 1.02 -4.82 -9.27
C TYR A 9 2.29 -4.26 -8.63
N LEU A 10 2.90 -5.01 -7.72
CA LEU A 10 4.17 -4.64 -7.09
C LEU A 10 5.19 -5.75 -7.34
N VAL A 11 6.45 -5.40 -7.51
CA VAL A 11 7.54 -6.38 -7.54
C VAL A 11 8.25 -6.37 -6.19
N TRP A 12 8.29 -7.52 -5.53
CA TRP A 12 8.87 -7.67 -4.21
C TRP A 12 9.99 -8.70 -4.22
N ARG A 13 11.15 -8.36 -3.65
CA ARG A 13 12.19 -9.35 -3.37
C ARG A 13 11.80 -10.12 -2.11
N ARG A 14 11.79 -11.46 -2.13
CA ARG A 14 11.26 -12.31 -1.03
C ARG A 14 11.83 -11.96 0.36
N ASP A 15 13.10 -11.56 0.43
CA ASP A 15 13.78 -11.17 1.68
C ASP A 15 14.14 -9.66 1.68
N GLY A 16 13.36 -8.85 0.96
CA GLY A 16 13.56 -7.42 0.80
C GLY A 16 12.62 -6.57 1.66
N ALA A 17 12.88 -5.25 1.64
CA ALA A 17 11.97 -4.27 2.20
C ALA A 17 10.60 -4.27 1.47
N ALA A 18 9.61 -3.61 2.06
CA ALA A 18 8.31 -3.44 1.45
C ALA A 18 8.42 -2.80 0.04
N PRO A 19 7.72 -3.34 -0.98
CA PRO A 19 7.80 -2.82 -2.33
C PRO A 19 7.08 -1.47 -2.44
N THR A 20 7.67 -0.52 -3.17
CA THR A 20 7.20 0.87 -3.22
C THR A 20 6.76 1.33 -4.61
N LYS A 21 7.10 0.57 -5.67
CA LYS A 21 6.86 0.97 -7.06
C LYS A 21 5.71 0.18 -7.68
N PRO A 22 4.52 0.79 -7.88
CA PRO A 22 3.41 0.14 -8.57
C PRO A 22 3.65 0.06 -10.08
N HIS A 23 3.15 -1.03 -10.66
CA HIS A 23 3.05 -1.29 -12.08
C HIS A 23 1.57 -1.35 -12.47
N ALA A 24 1.22 -0.69 -13.58
CA ALA A 24 -0.17 -0.60 -14.05
C ALA A 24 -0.69 -1.92 -14.66
N SER A 25 0.20 -2.84 -15.05
CA SER A 25 -0.16 -4.10 -15.67
C SER A 25 0.70 -5.26 -15.14
N ILE A 26 0.19 -6.49 -15.28
CA ILE A 26 0.93 -7.69 -14.86
C ILE A 26 2.15 -7.95 -15.74
N GLU A 27 2.07 -7.61 -17.03
CA GLU A 27 3.15 -7.76 -18.01
C GLU A 27 4.34 -6.89 -17.59
N THR A 28 4.11 -5.59 -17.37
CA THR A 28 5.18 -4.67 -16.95
C THR A 28 5.79 -5.04 -15.59
N ALA A 29 5.03 -5.66 -14.69
CA ALA A 29 5.55 -6.16 -13.42
C ALA A 29 6.38 -7.44 -13.58
N ARG A 30 5.97 -8.34 -14.48
CA ARG A 30 6.71 -9.57 -14.80
C ARG A 30 8.03 -9.25 -15.48
N ASP A 31 8.03 -8.32 -16.44
CA ASP A 31 9.25 -7.88 -17.12
C ASP A 31 10.24 -7.29 -16.12
N GLU A 32 9.77 -6.47 -15.18
CA GLU A 32 10.62 -5.90 -14.12
C GLU A 32 11.13 -6.97 -13.16
N ALA A 33 10.31 -7.93 -12.74
CA ALA A 33 10.74 -9.04 -11.91
C ALA A 33 11.83 -9.89 -12.60
N CYS A 34 11.67 -10.15 -13.90
CA CYS A 34 12.65 -10.86 -14.72
C CYS A 34 13.98 -10.08 -14.80
N ARG A 35 13.91 -8.80 -15.19
CA ARG A 35 15.08 -7.90 -15.26
C ARG A 35 15.82 -7.84 -13.93
N LEU A 36 15.11 -7.77 -12.81
CA LEU A 36 15.73 -7.72 -11.48
C LEU A 36 16.38 -9.05 -11.07
N ALA A 37 15.77 -10.19 -11.42
CA ALA A 37 16.35 -11.50 -11.17
C ALA A 37 17.62 -11.73 -12.00
N GLU A 38 17.64 -11.30 -13.27
CA GLU A 38 18.83 -11.34 -14.13
C GLU A 38 19.99 -10.52 -13.56
N LEU A 39 19.71 -9.34 -13.01
CA LEU A 39 20.71 -8.46 -12.41
C LEU A 39 21.18 -8.92 -11.03
N ASN A 40 20.43 -9.78 -10.35
CA ASN A 40 20.74 -10.23 -8.99
C ASN A 40 20.59 -11.76 -8.87
N PRO A 41 21.53 -12.54 -9.43
CA PRO A 41 21.47 -14.00 -9.40
C PRO A 41 21.33 -14.55 -7.97
N GLY A 42 20.47 -15.56 -7.81
CA GLY A 42 20.17 -16.17 -6.51
C GLY A 42 19.16 -15.41 -5.66
N MET A 43 18.70 -14.23 -6.09
CA MET A 43 17.59 -13.52 -5.45
C MET A 43 16.27 -13.82 -6.16
N GLU A 44 15.20 -13.93 -5.37
CA GLU A 44 13.86 -14.17 -5.89
C GLU A 44 13.01 -12.90 -5.87
N PHE A 45 12.43 -12.57 -7.02
CA PHE A 45 11.51 -11.45 -7.20
C PHE A 45 10.12 -11.97 -7.55
N ILE A 46 9.12 -11.52 -6.80
CA ILE A 46 7.74 -11.99 -6.83
C ILE A 46 6.83 -10.85 -7.27
N VAL A 47 5.94 -11.12 -8.22
CA VAL A 47 4.87 -10.18 -8.60
C VAL A 47 3.70 -10.34 -7.64
N LEU A 48 3.36 -9.26 -6.94
CA LEU A 48 2.23 -9.17 -6.03
C LEU A 48 1.06 -8.43 -6.71
N LYS A 49 -0.17 -8.84 -6.39
CA LYS A 49 -1.41 -8.15 -6.74
C LYS A 49 -2.19 -7.87 -5.47
N ALA A 50 -2.69 -6.65 -5.31
CA ALA A 50 -3.61 -6.34 -4.22
C ALA A 50 -4.95 -7.08 -4.42
N LEU A 51 -5.39 -7.81 -3.40
CA LEU A 51 -6.66 -8.54 -3.42
C LEU A 51 -7.81 -7.73 -2.82
N SER A 52 -7.52 -6.90 -1.81
CA SER A 52 -8.44 -5.94 -1.20
C SER A 52 -7.67 -4.80 -0.53
N GLY A 53 -8.36 -3.70 -0.25
CA GLY A 53 -7.85 -2.61 0.58
C GLY A 53 -8.98 -1.95 1.34
N HIS A 54 -8.68 -1.49 2.54
CA HIS A 54 -9.65 -0.90 3.45
C HIS A 54 -9.13 0.43 3.97
N THR A 55 -10.02 1.41 4.07
CA THR A 55 -9.72 2.71 4.66
C THR A 55 -10.80 3.00 5.68
N LEU A 56 -10.39 3.27 6.92
CA LEU A 56 -11.30 3.70 7.97
C LEU A 56 -11.42 5.22 7.93
N PRO A 57 -12.61 5.79 8.16
CA PRO A 57 -12.76 7.23 8.30
C PRO A 57 -11.92 7.73 9.49
N GLU A 58 -11.29 8.89 9.32
CA GLU A 58 -10.57 9.56 10.39
C GLU A 58 -11.53 9.83 11.56
N GLN A 59 -11.21 9.31 12.75
CA GLN A 59 -12.00 9.62 13.94
C GLN A 59 -11.79 11.08 14.30
N ARG A 60 -12.78 11.95 14.04
CA ARG A 60 -12.83 13.28 14.64
C ARG A 60 -13.04 13.12 16.14
N ILE A 61 -11.98 13.26 16.92
CA ILE A 61 -12.08 13.46 18.36
C ILE A 61 -12.68 14.86 18.56
N TYR A 62 -13.96 14.95 18.90
CA TYR A 62 -14.55 16.21 19.34
C TYR A 62 -13.99 16.56 20.72
N GLN A 63 -13.24 17.66 20.81
CA GLN A 63 -12.91 18.24 22.11
C GLN A 63 -14.20 18.78 22.73
N THR A 64 -14.73 18.11 23.77
CA THR A 64 -15.78 18.69 24.59
C THR A 64 -15.12 19.61 25.61
N ASN A 65 -15.33 20.93 25.44
CA ASN A 65 -14.99 21.89 26.47
C ASN A 65 -15.97 21.70 27.64
N TYR A 66 -15.61 20.92 28.65
CA TYR A 66 -16.30 20.94 29.94
C TYR A 66 -16.08 22.32 30.58
N GLY A 67 -17.03 23.22 30.33
CA GLY A 67 -17.10 24.52 30.99
C GLY A 67 -17.31 24.34 32.49
N LYS A 68 -16.36 24.84 33.29
CA LYS A 68 -16.56 25.11 34.72
C LYS A 68 -17.76 26.05 34.89
N GLN A 69 -18.87 25.56 35.42
CA GLN A 69 -19.86 26.43 36.04
C GLN A 69 -19.23 27.00 37.32
N LYS A 70 -18.98 28.31 37.33
CA LYS A 70 -18.83 29.07 38.58
C LYS A 70 -20.24 29.49 39.00
N ASN A 71 -20.78 28.86 40.03
CA ASN A 71 -21.95 29.38 40.74
C ASN A 71 -21.49 30.60 41.55
N GLY A 72 -22.14 31.74 41.31
CA GLY A 72 -22.10 32.92 42.17
C GLY A 72 -23.32 32.94 43.08
#